data_AF-A0A9X5X651-F1
#
_entry.id   AF-A0A9X5X651-F1
#
_cell.length_a   1.000
_cell.length_b   1.000
_cell.length_c   1.000
_cell.angle_alpha   90.00
_cell.angle_beta   90.00
_cell.angle_gamma   90.00
#
_symmetry.space_group_name_H-M   'P 1'
#
loop_
_entity.id
_entity.type
_entity.pdbx_description
1 polymer ?
#
loop_
_entity_poly.entity_id
_entity_poly.type
_entity_poly.pdbx_seq_one_letter_code
_entity_poly.pdbx_strand_id
1 'polypeptide(L)'
;STRTARVIETSLPKAGDSRQGLRLTLQGPVGSNPATLTLDLAAVRVGTNAIAVTNGGLGGTEADSTQQAVTLGTRRLKDVLAGKAPAEQPPGQQESLTRP
;
A
#
# COMPACT_ATOMS: atom_id res chain seq x y z
N SER A 1 -29.75 -0.84 4.51
CA SER A 1 -29.01 0.30 5.10
C SER A 1 -28.14 0.94 4.05
N THR A 2 -28.19 2.28 3.94
CA THR A 2 -27.34 3.06 3.01
C THR A 2 -25.92 3.20 3.58
N ARG A 3 -24.92 3.28 2.69
CA ARG A 3 -23.52 3.58 3.04
C ARG A 3 -23.03 4.76 2.21
N THR A 4 -22.19 5.60 2.79
CA THR A 4 -21.60 6.76 2.12
C THR A 4 -20.13 6.50 1.86
N ALA A 5 -19.70 6.65 0.60
CA ALA A 5 -18.31 6.49 0.20
C ALA A 5 -17.73 7.83 -0.26
N ARG A 6 -16.51 8.15 0.20
CA ARG A 6 -15.73 9.29 -0.26
C ARG A 6 -14.39 8.79 -0.77
N VAL A 7 -14.01 9.21 -1.98
CA VAL A 7 -12.70 8.92 -2.57
C VAL A 7 -11.96 10.23 -2.78
N ILE A 8 -10.70 10.28 -2.36
CA ILE A 8 -9.79 11.38 -2.63
C ILE A 8 -8.47 10.85 -3.17
N GLU A 9 -7.76 11.67 -3.94
CA GLU A 9 -6.40 11.35 -4.36
C GLU A 9 -5.41 11.51 -3.20
N THR A 10 -4.35 10.71 -3.23
CA THR A 10 -3.23 10.81 -2.28
C THR A 10 -1.90 10.83 -3.03
N SER A 11 -0.95 11.58 -2.48
CA SER A 11 0.41 11.63 -3.01
C SER A 11 1.15 10.33 -2.69
N LEU A 12 1.93 9.85 -3.66
CA LEU A 12 2.79 8.68 -3.52
C LEU A 12 4.25 9.04 -3.84
N PRO A 13 5.23 8.38 -3.18
CA PRO A 13 6.64 8.52 -3.51
C PRO A 13 6.88 8.14 -4.98
N LYS A 14 7.90 8.73 -5.62
CA LYS A 14 8.27 8.43 -7.00
C LYS A 14 8.67 6.95 -7.12
N ALA A 15 7.73 6.12 -7.57
CA ALA A 15 7.85 4.68 -7.72
C ALA A 15 7.25 4.26 -9.07
N GLY A 16 7.90 3.27 -9.69
CA GLY A 16 7.50 2.74 -11.00
C GLY A 16 7.59 3.79 -12.10
N ASP A 17 6.92 3.50 -13.21
CA ASP A 17 6.82 4.41 -14.35
C ASP A 17 5.60 5.34 -14.22
N SER A 18 4.57 4.88 -13.51
CA SER A 18 3.35 5.62 -13.20
C SER A 18 2.71 5.06 -11.93
N ARG A 19 1.99 5.92 -11.20
CA ARG A 19 1.36 5.56 -9.94
C ARG A 19 0.12 6.41 -9.65
N GLN A 20 -0.86 5.81 -8.99
CA GLN A 20 -2.04 6.49 -8.47
C GLN A 20 -2.25 6.11 -7.00
N GLY A 21 -2.42 7.10 -6.14
CA GLY A 21 -2.82 6.94 -4.75
C GLY A 21 -4.25 7.42 -4.55
N LEU A 22 -5.05 6.65 -3.81
CA LEU A 22 -6.40 7.00 -3.41
C LEU A 22 -6.60 6.72 -1.92
N ARG A 23 -7.42 7.53 -1.26
CA ARG A 23 -7.99 7.24 0.06
C ARG A 23 -9.51 7.15 -0.06
N LEU A 24 -10.04 6.00 0.34
CA LEU A 24 -11.46 5.73 0.46
C LEU A 24 -11.86 5.83 1.94
N THR A 25 -12.92 6.57 2.23
CA THR A 25 -13.62 6.54 3.51
C THR A 25 -15.03 6.04 3.28
N LEU A 26 -15.39 4.93 3.92
CA LEU A 26 -16.70 4.31 3.85
C LEU A 26 -17.36 4.40 5.23
N GLN A 27 -18.48 5.12 5.29
CA GLN A 27 -19.28 5.29 6.51
C GLN A 27 -20.56 4.46 6.40
N GLY A 28 -20.84 3.67 7.44
CA GLY A 28 -22.05 2.88 7.51
C GLY A 28 -22.03 1.83 8.62
N PRO A 29 -23.12 1.08 8.81
CA PRO A 29 -23.20 0.11 9.88
C PRO A 29 -22.33 -1.14 9.60
N VAL A 30 -21.67 -1.64 10.64
CA VAL A 30 -21.08 -2.97 10.75
C VAL A 30 -21.83 -3.70 11.87
N GLY A 31 -22.72 -4.61 11.48
CA GLY A 31 -23.75 -5.11 12.38
C GLY A 31 -24.68 -3.98 12.85
N SER A 32 -24.88 -3.86 14.15
CA SER A 32 -25.70 -2.81 14.76
C SER A 32 -24.95 -1.51 15.04
N ASN A 33 -23.62 -1.48 14.85
CA ASN A 33 -22.78 -0.35 15.24
C ASN A 33 -22.43 0.53 14.03
N PRO A 34 -22.50 1.87 14.13
CA PRO A 34 -21.94 2.75 13.12
C PRO A 34 -20.42 2.57 13.08
N ALA A 35 -19.86 2.46 11.87
CA ALA A 35 -18.43 2.31 11.66
C ALA A 35 -17.94 3.17 10.49
N THR A 36 -16.66 3.51 10.54
CA THR A 36 -15.95 4.16 9.43
C THR A 36 -14.76 3.30 9.05
N LEU A 37 -14.79 2.74 7.85
CA LEU A 37 -13.64 2.09 7.23
C LEU A 37 -12.85 3.14 6.45
N THR A 38 -11.56 3.22 6.71
CA THR A 38 -10.63 4.00 5.90
C THR A 38 -9.68 3.04 5.20
N LEU A 39 -9.54 3.19 3.88
CA LEU A 39 -8.62 2.41 3.05
C LEU A 39 -7.74 3.36 2.23
N ASP A 40 -6.43 3.22 2.32
CA ASP A 40 -5.49 3.71 1.32
C ASP A 40 -5.28 2.64 0.24
N LEU A 41 -5.39 3.04 -1.01
CA LEU A 41 -5.12 2.22 -2.19
C LEU A 41 -4.01 2.88 -3.00
N ALA A 42 -2.99 2.12 -3.36
CA ALA A 42 -1.95 2.55 -4.28
C ALA A 42 -1.80 1.55 -5.42
N ALA A 43 -1.74 2.03 -6.66
CA ALA A 43 -1.40 1.23 -7.82
C ALA A 43 -0.12 1.81 -8.45
N VAL A 44 0.86 0.95 -8.75
CA VAL A 44 2.13 1.33 -9.38
C VAL A 44 2.41 0.41 -10.56
N ARG A 45 2.71 1.00 -11.72
CA ARG A 45 3.09 0.28 -12.94
C ARG A 45 4.62 0.21 -13.08
N VAL A 46 5.12 -0.95 -13.51
CA VAL A 46 6.52 -1.23 -13.85
C VAL A 46 6.56 -2.00 -15.17
N GLY A 47 6.89 -1.33 -16.26
CA GLY A 47 6.76 -1.84 -17.62
C GLY A 47 5.30 -2.24 -17.90
N THR A 48 5.09 -3.52 -18.21
CA THR A 48 3.76 -4.14 -18.41
C THR A 48 3.17 -4.76 -17.14
N ASN A 49 3.89 -4.69 -16.02
CA ASN A 49 3.50 -5.27 -14.73
C ASN A 49 3.00 -4.19 -13.77
N ALA A 50 2.32 -4.59 -12.70
CA ALA A 50 1.86 -3.67 -11.68
C ALA A 50 1.83 -4.30 -10.29
N ILE A 51 1.90 -3.45 -9.27
CA ILE A 51 1.59 -3.78 -7.88
C ILE A 51 0.43 -2.91 -7.40
N ALA A 52 -0.50 -3.54 -6.66
CA ALA A 52 -1.53 -2.85 -5.90
C ALA A 52 -1.27 -3.06 -4.40
N VAL A 53 -1.37 -1.98 -3.63
CA VAL A 53 -1.25 -1.99 -2.16
C VAL A 53 -2.55 -1.48 -1.57
N THR A 54 -3.12 -2.23 -0.64
CA THR A 54 -4.27 -1.81 0.18
C THR A 54 -3.86 -1.79 1.63
N ASN A 55 -4.10 -0.67 2.32
CA ASN A 55 -3.87 -0.52 3.75
C ASN A 55 -5.10 0.12 4.38
N GLY A 56 -5.55 -0.36 5.54
CA GLY A 56 -6.60 0.33 6.26
C GLY A 56 -7.28 -0.49 7.34
N GLY A 57 -8.25 0.15 7.97
CA GLY A 57 -8.94 -0.39 9.13
C GLY A 57 -10.12 0.47 9.56
N LEU A 58 -10.80 0.00 10.61
CA LEU A 58 -11.85 0.76 11.26
C LEU A 58 -11.20 1.86 12.11
N GLY A 59 -11.47 3.12 11.76
CA GLY A 59 -10.95 4.28 12.50
C GLY A 59 -9.72 4.97 11.90
N GLY A 60 -9.11 4.47 10.82
CA GLY A 60 -8.00 5.17 10.17
C GLY A 60 -7.06 4.30 9.35
N THR A 61 -5.97 4.92 8.92
CA THR A 61 -4.86 4.32 8.16
C THR A 61 -3.59 5.14 8.40
N GLU A 62 -2.44 4.48 8.36
CA GLU A 62 -1.12 5.12 8.43
C GLU A 62 -0.58 5.32 7.01
N ALA A 63 -0.64 6.56 6.51
CA ALA A 63 -0.25 6.88 5.14
C ALA A 63 1.21 6.53 4.84
N ASP A 64 2.09 6.69 5.84
CA ASP A 64 3.53 6.41 5.72
C ASP A 64 3.79 4.92 5.49
N SER A 65 3.02 4.04 6.13
CA SER A 65 3.09 2.59 5.89
C SER A 65 2.73 2.26 4.44
N THR A 66 1.71 2.92 3.87
CA THR A 66 1.34 2.76 2.46
C THR A 66 2.48 3.20 1.54
N GLN A 67 3.11 4.35 1.81
CA GLN A 67 4.24 4.85 1.01
C GLN A 67 5.47 3.95 1.08
N GLN A 68 5.77 3.41 2.27
CA GLN A 68 6.86 2.44 2.46
C GLN A 68 6.57 1.14 1.70
N ALA A 69 5.35 0.60 1.81
CA ALA A 69 4.94 -0.60 1.08
C ALA A 69 5.03 -0.39 -0.44
N VAL A 70 4.62 0.78 -0.95
CA VAL A 70 4.79 1.15 -2.36
C VAL A 70 6.26 1.14 -2.77
N THR A 71 7.13 1.77 -1.97
CA THR A 71 8.57 1.87 -2.27
C THR A 71 9.24 0.49 -2.30
N LEU A 72 9.01 -0.30 -1.24
CA LEU A 72 9.62 -1.62 -1.09
C LEU A 72 9.04 -2.63 -2.08
N GLY A 73 7.72 -2.66 -2.25
CA GLY A 73 7.03 -3.55 -3.18
C GLY A 73 7.42 -3.29 -4.64
N THR A 74 7.53 -2.01 -5.02
CA THR A 74 8.01 -1.66 -6.36
C THR A 74 9.46 -2.09 -6.59
N ARG A 75 10.35 -1.89 -5.61
CA ARG A 75 11.75 -2.34 -5.70
C ARG A 75 11.79 -3.87 -5.87
N ARG A 76 11.06 -4.60 -5.04
CA ARG A 76 10.97 -6.07 -5.09
C ARG A 76 10.45 -6.55 -6.44
N LEU A 77 9.41 -5.90 -7.00
CA LEU A 77 8.91 -6.23 -8.33
C LEU A 77 9.99 -6.01 -9.41
N LYS A 78 10.72 -4.89 -9.37
CA LYS A 78 11.83 -4.64 -10.30
C LYS A 78 12.92 -5.70 -10.20
N ASP A 79 13.28 -6.12 -8.99
CA ASP A 79 14.28 -7.17 -8.78
C ASP A 79 13.83 -8.52 -9.35
N VAL A 80 12.57 -8.91 -9.13
CA VAL A 80 11.98 -10.13 -9.72
C VAL A 80 12.00 -10.08 -11.24
N LEU A 81 11.61 -8.95 -11.83
CA LEU A 81 11.61 -8.77 -13.29
C LEU A 81 13.03 -8.76 -13.89
N ALA A 82 14.04 -8.43 -13.08
CA ALA A 82 15.45 -8.54 -13.44
C ALA A 82 16.03 -9.96 -13.21
N GLY A 83 15.19 -10.93 -12.83
CA GLY A 83 15.60 -12.32 -12.61
C GLY A 83 16.27 -12.59 -11.26
N LYS A 84 16.21 -11.66 -10.31
CA LYS A 84 16.75 -11.88 -8.96
C LYS A 84 15.74 -12.63 -8.10
N ALA A 85 16.24 -13.49 -7.22
CA ALA A 85 15.41 -14.07 -6.17
C ALA A 85 14.90 -12.94 -5.25
N PRO A 86 13.60 -12.92 -4.89
CA PRO A 86 13.12 -12.02 -3.85
C PRO A 86 13.89 -12.29 -2.56
N ALA A 87 14.37 -11.23 -1.90
CA ALA A 87 14.94 -11.35 -0.58
C ALA A 87 13.94 -12.04 0.37
N GLU A 88 14.40 -13.02 1.14
CA GLU A 88 13.55 -13.76 2.10
C GLU A 88 12.96 -12.83 3.17
N GLN A 89 13.67 -11.74 3.49
CA GLN A 89 13.25 -10.75 4.48
C GLN A 89 13.18 -9.33 3.89
N PRO A 90 12.31 -8.47 4.47
CA PRO A 90 12.24 -7.06 4.09
C PRO A 90 13.58 -6.32 4.31
N PRO A 91 13.93 -5.36 3.45
CA PRO A 91 15.08 -4.47 3.68
C PRO A 91 15.01 -3.80 5.06
N GLY A 92 16.11 -3.83 5.81
CA GLY A 92 16.22 -3.31 7.19
C GLY A 92 16.16 -4.37 8.29
N GLN A 93 15.57 -5.55 8.04
CA GLN A 93 15.66 -6.69 8.98
C GLN A 93 16.87 -7.60 8.69
N GLN A 94 17.41 -7.55 7.48
CA GLN A 94 18.64 -8.27 7.13
C GLN A 94 19.90 -7.62 7.73
N GLU A 95 19.89 -6.29 7.89
CA GLU A 95 20.99 -5.56 8.52
C GLU A 95 21.06 -5.82 10.04
N SER A 96 19.93 -6.11 10.70
CA SER A 96 19.93 -6.44 12.15
C SER A 96 20.48 -7.83 12.45
N LEU A 97 20.46 -8.75 11.48
CA LEU A 97 21.01 -10.11 11.63
C LEU A 97 22.51 -10.20 11.30
N THR A 98 23.09 -9.15 10.73
CA THR A 98 24.50 -9.12 10.32
C THR A 98 25.36 -8.21 11.20
N ARG A 99 24.76 -7.50 12.18
CA ARG A 99 25.53 -6.78 13.20
C ARG A 99 25.94 -7.76 14.31
N PRO A 100 27.26 -7.91 14.60
CA PRO A 100 27.74 -8.69 15.75
C PRO A 100 27.36 -8.02 17.09
#